data_AF-A0ABD0PNA3-F1
#
_entry.id   AF-A0ABD0PNA3-F1
#
_cell.length_a   1.000
_cell.length_b   1.000
_cell.length_c   1.000
_cell.angle_alpha   90.00
_cell.angle_beta   90.00
_cell.angle_gamma   90.00
#
_symmetry.space_group_name_H-M   'P 1'
#
loop_
_entity.id
_entity.type
_entity.pdbx_description
1 polymer ?
#
loop_
_entity_poly.entity_id
_entity_poly.type
_entity_poly.pdbx_seq_one_letter_code
_entity_poly.pdbx_strand_id
1 'polypeptide(L)' 'PIGSVEVSISCSSSGVMRASCSSEGDQLLYSWTLNGDPLMDGNSSIDLDEKTDGNICCSVKNHVSHVQKTIRVKPCP' A
#
# COMPACT_ATOMS: atom_id res chain seq x y z
N PRO A 1 13.36 12.34 -8.54
CA PRO A 1 13.15 11.91 -7.13
C PRO A 1 11.69 11.48 -6.94
N ILE A 2 11.41 10.59 -6.00
CA ILE A 2 10.03 10.23 -5.63
C ILE A 2 9.47 11.37 -4.77
N GLY A 3 8.25 11.79 -5.06
CA GLY A 3 7.52 12.79 -4.28
C GLY A 3 6.92 12.20 -3.00
N SER A 4 5.88 12.87 -2.50
CA SER A 4 5.11 12.35 -1.36
C SER A 4 4.44 11.03 -1.72
N VAL A 5 4.42 10.08 -0.79
CA VAL A 5 3.66 8.84 -0.92
C VAL A 5 2.34 8.98 -0.17
N GLU A 6 1.24 8.59 -0.80
CA GLU A 6 -0.07 8.48 -0.19
C GLU A 6 -0.54 7.03 -0.21
N VAL A 7 -1.14 6.61 0.90
CA VAL A 7 -1.75 5.29 1.03
C VAL A 7 -3.18 5.51 1.46
N SER A 8 -4.10 4.86 0.77
CA SER A 8 -5.54 4.94 0.99
C SER A 8 -6.13 3.54 1.10
N ILE A 9 -7.15 3.40 1.94
CA ILE A 9 -7.88 2.16 2.17
C ILE A 9 -9.33 2.40 1.78
N SER A 10 -9.87 1.53 0.95
CA SER A 10 -11.28 1.54 0.59
C SER A 10 -11.93 0.20 0.91
N CYS A 11 -13.14 0.25 1.44
CA CYS A 11 -13.96 -0.90 1.73
C CYS A 11 -15.16 -0.89 0.77
N SER A 12 -15.36 -1.99 0.04
CA SER A 12 -16.54 -2.20 -0.79
C SER A 12 -17.65 -2.83 0.04
N SER A 13 -18.91 -2.50 -0.27
CA SER A 13 -20.09 -3.18 0.30
C SER A 13 -20.16 -4.67 -0.03
N SER A 14 -19.32 -5.16 -0.94
CA SER A 14 -19.16 -6.58 -1.27
C SER A 14 -18.15 -7.33 -0.39
N GLY A 15 -17.66 -6.72 0.69
CA GLY A 15 -16.66 -7.34 1.59
C GLY A 15 -15.24 -7.38 1.01
N VAL A 16 -14.93 -6.49 0.07
CA VAL A 16 -13.58 -6.37 -0.51
C VAL A 16 -12.92 -5.14 0.07
N MET A 17 -11.74 -5.34 0.68
CA MET A 17 -10.89 -4.27 1.15
C MET A 17 -9.77 -4.04 0.15
N ARG A 18 -9.53 -2.79 -0.26
CA ARG A 18 -8.48 -2.44 -1.21
C ARG A 18 -7.56 -1.39 -0.63
N ALA A 19 -6.27 -1.70 -0.62
CA ALA A 19 -5.22 -0.73 -0.33
C ALA A 19 -4.68 -0.18 -1.64
N SER A 20 -4.56 1.15 -1.73
CA SER A 20 -3.98 1.83 -2.89
C SER A 20 -2.89 2.77 -2.46
N CYS A 21 -1.79 2.76 -3.19
CA CYS A 21 -0.62 3.58 -2.97
C CYS A 21 -0.35 4.43 -4.21
N SER A 22 -0.20 5.73 -4.01
CA SER A 22 0.11 6.69 -5.05
C SER A 22 1.34 7.50 -4.68
N SER A 23 2.14 7.85 -5.67
CA SER A 23 3.27 8.75 -5.51
C SER A 23 3.64 9.42 -6.83
N GLU A 24 4.29 10.57 -6.74
CA GLU A 24 4.82 11.28 -7.90
C GLU A 24 6.22 10.75 -8.26
N GLY A 25 6.50 10.61 -9.55
CA GLY A 25 7.81 10.24 -10.08
C GLY A 25 7.74 9.25 -11.23
N ASP A 26 8.90 8.95 -11.83
CA ASP A 26 9.01 8.05 -12.97
C ASP A 26 9.39 6.62 -12.55
N GLN A 27 8.89 5.65 -13.31
CA GLN A 27 9.24 4.21 -13.20
C GLN A 27 9.18 3.70 -11.76
N LEU A 28 8.05 3.95 -11.10
CA LEU A 28 7.82 3.59 -9.72
C LEU A 28 7.58 2.08 -9.59
N LEU A 29 8.37 1.44 -8.73
CA LEU A 29 8.18 0.07 -8.27
C LEU A 29 7.54 0.09 -6.90
N TYR A 30 6.44 -0.64 -6.75
CA TYR A 30 5.69 -0.74 -5.50
C TYR A 30 5.98 -2.06 -4.81
N SER A 31 5.96 -2.05 -3.48
CA SER A 31 6.14 -3.24 -2.63
C SER A 31 5.27 -3.06 -1.39
N TRP A 32 4.63 -4.14 -0.95
CA TRP A 32 3.67 -4.11 0.14
C TRP A 32 4.07 -5.08 1.23
N THR A 33 3.97 -4.61 2.48
CA THR A 33 4.11 -5.46 3.66
C THR A 33 2.96 -5.24 4.64
N LEU A 34 2.60 -6.28 5.38
CA LEU A 34 1.62 -6.22 6.48
C LEU A 34 2.30 -6.69 7.75
N ASN A 35 2.35 -5.83 8.77
CA ASN A 35 3.04 -6.07 10.03
C ASN A 35 4.53 -6.44 9.87
N GLY A 36 5.14 -6.03 8.75
CA GLY A 36 6.53 -6.37 8.40
C GLY A 36 6.67 -7.57 7.48
N ASP A 37 5.63 -8.37 7.30
CA ASP A 37 5.65 -9.53 6.41
C ASP A 37 5.36 -9.12 4.96
N PRO A 38 6.11 -9.66 3.96
CA PRO A 38 5.87 -9.36 2.55
C PRO A 38 4.51 -9.86 2.09
N LEU A 39 3.74 -8.98 1.47
CA LEU A 39 2.45 -9.32 0.85
C LEU A 39 2.56 -9.48 -0.66
N MET A 40 3.05 -8.44 -1.34
CA MET A 40 3.01 -8.37 -2.80
C MET A 40 3.96 -7.29 -3.33
N ASP A 41 4.53 -7.53 -4.51
CA ASP A 41 5.41 -6.59 -5.21
C ASP A 41 4.87 -6.24 -6.59
N GLY A 42 5.24 -5.05 -7.10
CA GLY A 42 4.99 -4.57 -8.45
C GLY A 42 3.72 -3.75 -8.65
N ASN A 43 2.73 -3.86 -7.76
CA ASN A 43 1.40 -3.29 -7.98
C ASN A 43 1.13 -2.08 -7.07
N SER A 44 0.55 -1.02 -7.61
CA SER A 44 0.17 0.18 -6.83
C SER A 44 -1.07 -0.01 -5.98
N SER A 45 -1.87 -1.05 -6.23
CA SER A 45 -3.05 -1.40 -5.44
C SER A 45 -3.13 -2.91 -5.23
N ILE A 46 -3.59 -3.31 -4.04
CA ILE A 46 -3.78 -4.70 -3.64
C ILE A 46 -5.13 -4.89 -2.97
N ASP A 47 -5.73 -6.06 -3.17
CA ASP A 47 -6.91 -6.49 -2.44
C ASP A 47 -6.47 -7.22 -1.17
N LEU A 48 -7.14 -6.93 -0.07
CA LEU A 48 -6.92 -7.47 1.26
C LEU A 48 -8.19 -8.17 1.74
N ASP A 49 -8.05 -9.04 2.74
CA ASP A 49 -9.19 -9.58 3.46
C ASP A 49 -9.89 -8.46 4.25
N GLU A 50 -11.22 -8.43 4.27
CA GLU A 50 -12.01 -7.43 5.01
C GLU A 50 -11.74 -7.41 6.52
N LYS A 51 -11.24 -8.53 7.06
CA LYS A 51 -10.85 -8.68 8.48
C LYS A 51 -9.40 -8.29 8.74
N THR A 52 -8.69 -7.79 7.73
CA THR A 52 -7.29 -7.37 7.89
C THR A 52 -7.18 -6.25 8.91
N ASP A 53 -6.41 -6.51 9.96
CA ASP A 53 -6.02 -5.53 10.99
C ASP A 53 -4.50 -5.56 11.15
N GLY A 54 -3.87 -4.39 11.15
CA GLY A 54 -2.42 -4.33 11.20
C GLY A 54 -1.82 -3.05 10.64
N ASN A 55 -0.50 -3.04 10.51
CA ASN A 55 0.23 -1.94 9.91
C ASN A 55 0.59 -2.32 8.47
N ILE A 56 -0.04 -1.68 7.50
CA ILE A 56 0.31 -1.85 6.09
C ILE A 56 1.36 -0.82 5.71
N CYS A 57 2.41 -1.27 5.04
CA CYS A 57 3.44 -0.39 4.52
C CYS A 57 3.51 -0.54 3.00
N CYS A 58 3.34 0.58 2.30
CA CYS A 58 3.69 0.70 0.89
C CYS A 58 5.10 1.27 0.79
N SER A 59 5.97 0.58 0.07
CA SER A 59 7.33 1.00 -0.24
C SER A 59 7.43 1.25 -1.76
N VAL A 60 7.80 2.48 -2.11
CA VAL A 60 7.92 2.97 -3.48
C VAL A 60 9.38 3.25 -3.78
N LYS A 61 9.89 2.65 -4.84
CA LYS A 61 11.30 2.76 -5.27
C LYS A 61 11.37 3.17 -6.74
N ASN A 62 12.37 3.97 -7.08
CA ASN A 62 12.81 4.18 -8.45
C ASN A 62 14.34 4.17 -8.53
N HIS A 63 14.89 4.51 -9.69
CA HIS A 63 16.35 4.52 -9.91
C HIS A 63 17.09 5.63 -9.14
N VAL A 64 16.37 6.58 -8.51
CA VAL A 64 16.95 7.74 -7.81
C VAL A 64 16.80 7.64 -6.30
N SER A 65 15.63 7.21 -5.82
CA SER A 65 15.24 7.31 -4.42
C SER A 65 14.28 6.19 -4.01
N HIS A 66 14.09 6.06 -2.71
CA HIS A 66 13.19 5.11 -2.08
C HIS A 66 12.43 5.81 -0.95
N VAL A 67 11.11 5.64 -0.93
CA VAL A 67 10.21 6.24 0.06
C VAL A 67 9.20 5.18 0.47
N GLN A 68 8.83 5.14 1.74
CA GLN A 68 7.82 4.23 2.24
C GLN A 68 6.84 4.95 3.16
N LYS A 69 5.61 4.47 3.19
CA LYS A 69 4.56 4.97 4.07
C LYS A 69 3.81 3.82 4.71
N THR A 70 3.78 3.86 6.03
CA THR A 70 3.05 2.89 6.86
C THR A 70 1.81 3.54 7.44
N ILE A 71 0.67 2.86 7.34
CA ILE A 71 -0.58 3.27 7.98
C ILE A 71 -1.18 2.10 8.76
N ARG A 72 -1.98 2.41 9.79
CA ARG A 72 -2.77 1.40 10.49
C ARG A 72 -4.03 1.09 9.67
N VAL A 73 -4.17 -0.16 9.28
CA VAL A 73 -5.41 -0.69 8.72
C VAL A 73 -6.25 -1.26 9.84
N LYS A 74 -7.56 -1.08 9.71
CA LYS A 74 -8.57 -1.70 10.57
C LYS A 74 -9.54 -2.48 9.69
N PRO A 75 -10.20 -3.53 10.22
CA PRO A 75 -11.21 -4.26 9.50
C PRO A 75 -12.30 -3.33 8.96
N CYS A 76 -12.84 -3.65 7.80
CA CYS A 76 -14.00 -2.96 7.26
C CYS A 76 -15.21 -3.18 8.20
N PRO A 77 -16.03 -2.14 8.44
CA PRO A 77 -17.23 -2.24 9.27
C PRO A 77 -18.31 -3.12 8.67
#